data_AF-A0A2A4CJT9-F1
#
_entry.id   AF-A0A2A4CJT9-F1
#
_cell.length_a   1.000
_cell.length_b   1.000
_cell.length_c   1.000
_cell.angle_alpha   90.00
_cell.angle_beta   90.00
_cell.angle_gamma   90.00
#
_symmetry.space_group_name_H-M   'P 1'
#
loop_
_entity.id
_entity.type
_entity.pdbx_description
1 polymer ?
#
loop_
_entity_poly.entity_id
_entity_poly.type
_entity_poly.pdbx_seq_one_letter_code
_entity_poly.pdbx_strand_id
1 'polypeptide(L)'
;MVADYRLACNACGRCCNSAPTLSLRELFRHRHRFVGALTIHRVPKRRAGERSHTGGREHAFDADDVAACDALANRLFHRTHGTGDEWIALTLQGYDYPSLGRCPALADDGRCSVHASKPSICGAVPLDPMLPDRLQSRVLAGRRDETAWLGANCIVGADGGTASADATPAIPLVTAGQVADRAALDTFRDALVFERAVWRDAVFASLIDGGPQVRAALSRLAPGGYLTMSIVPVLLAAASISAQCRMLCVDFIDAQRALIDVRIEAALARRHLDDRPATRELRGFAEALERARHALAAMPATTETPTRTHADAPRIDAWLADRHDPVKLTA
;
A
#
# COMPACT_ATOMS: atom_id res chain seq x y z
N MET A 1 29.53 15.35 -0.10
CA MET A 1 28.96 15.27 -1.46
C MET A 1 27.45 15.20 -1.34
N VAL A 2 26.73 16.04 -2.08
CA VAL A 2 25.27 15.97 -2.15
C VAL A 2 24.90 14.78 -3.01
N ALA A 3 23.96 13.94 -2.56
CA ALA A 3 23.66 12.69 -3.24
C ALA A 3 22.69 12.92 -4.41
N ASP A 4 23.08 12.45 -5.60
CA ASP A 4 22.23 12.38 -6.79
C ASP A 4 21.98 10.93 -7.18
N TYR A 5 20.73 10.64 -7.55
CA TYR A 5 20.29 9.31 -7.95
C TYR A 5 19.38 9.37 -9.17
N ARG A 6 19.53 8.38 -10.07
CA ARG A 6 18.72 8.21 -11.28
C ARG A 6 18.22 6.76 -11.39
N LEU A 7 17.11 6.57 -12.10
CA LEU A 7 16.50 5.27 -12.36
C LEU A 7 16.58 4.90 -13.84
N ALA A 8 17.24 3.78 -14.15
CA ALA A 8 17.23 3.19 -15.48
C ALA A 8 16.10 2.15 -15.62
N CYS A 9 14.83 2.59 -15.52
CA CYS A 9 13.69 1.68 -15.67
C CYS A 9 13.43 1.37 -17.15
N ASN A 10 13.28 0.09 -17.47
CA ASN A 10 12.98 -0.42 -18.81
C ASN A 10 11.68 -1.26 -18.84
N ALA A 11 10.82 -1.12 -17.83
CA ALA A 11 9.59 -1.89 -17.67
C ALA A 11 9.78 -3.43 -17.70
N CYS A 12 10.98 -3.93 -17.36
CA CYS A 12 11.30 -5.36 -17.42
C CYS A 12 10.72 -6.21 -16.29
N GLY A 13 10.02 -5.62 -15.32
CA GLY A 13 9.43 -6.35 -14.19
C GLY A 13 10.41 -6.81 -13.10
N ARG A 14 11.72 -6.56 -13.22
CA ARG A 14 12.72 -6.97 -12.19
C ARG A 14 12.45 -6.42 -10.79
N CYS A 15 11.86 -5.23 -10.69
CA CYS A 15 11.47 -4.64 -9.40
C CYS A 15 10.12 -5.17 -8.86
N CYS A 16 9.41 -6.03 -9.60
CA CYS A 16 8.10 -6.56 -9.24
C CYS A 16 8.25 -7.93 -8.53
N ASN A 17 8.85 -7.93 -7.35
CA ASN A 17 9.17 -9.13 -6.56
C ASN A 17 8.07 -9.56 -5.57
N SER A 18 7.09 -8.70 -5.32
CA SER A 18 5.97 -9.00 -4.43
C SER A 18 4.69 -8.31 -4.92
N ALA A 19 3.57 -8.71 -4.33
CA ALA A 19 2.31 -8.01 -4.52
C ALA A 19 2.40 -6.60 -3.87
N PRO A 20 1.90 -5.55 -4.55
CA PRO A 20 2.09 -4.18 -4.08
C PRO A 20 1.12 -3.79 -2.97
N THR A 21 1.44 -2.73 -2.23
CA THR A 21 0.44 -1.92 -1.51
C THR A 21 -0.49 -1.23 -2.52
N LEU A 22 -1.78 -1.18 -2.26
CA LEU A 22 -2.77 -0.56 -3.14
C LEU A 22 -3.70 0.32 -2.32
N SER A 23 -4.19 1.42 -2.90
CA SER A 23 -5.39 2.08 -2.41
C SER A 23 -6.63 1.24 -2.71
N LEU A 24 -7.75 1.51 -2.02
CA LEU A 24 -9.02 0.83 -2.23
C LEU A 24 -9.52 0.98 -3.67
N ARG A 25 -9.38 2.18 -4.24
CA ARG A 25 -9.67 2.44 -5.66
C ARG A 25 -8.84 1.55 -6.59
N GLU A 26 -7.54 1.41 -6.31
CA GLU A 26 -6.66 0.57 -7.14
C GLU A 26 -6.98 -0.91 -6.98
N LEU A 27 -7.38 -1.37 -5.78
CA LEU A 27 -7.89 -2.72 -5.59
C LEU A 27 -9.18 -2.97 -6.36
N PHE A 28 -10.11 -2.01 -6.39
CA PHE A 28 -11.33 -2.14 -7.20
C PHE A 28 -11.00 -2.22 -8.69
N ARG A 29 -10.08 -1.38 -9.17
CA ARG A 29 -9.58 -1.44 -10.55
C ARG A 29 -8.93 -2.79 -10.88
N HIS A 30 -8.15 -3.34 -9.95
CA HIS A 30 -7.36 -4.56 -10.13
C HIS A 30 -7.95 -5.79 -9.43
N ARG A 31 -9.28 -5.81 -9.20
CA ARG A 31 -10.01 -6.82 -8.41
C ARG A 31 -9.89 -8.26 -8.89
N HIS A 32 -9.45 -8.47 -10.13
CA HIS A 32 -9.23 -9.81 -10.71
C HIS A 32 -7.74 -10.20 -10.75
N ARG A 33 -6.84 -9.38 -10.19
CA ARG A 33 -5.39 -9.57 -10.26
C ARG A 33 -4.77 -9.76 -8.87
N PHE A 34 -5.16 -8.90 -7.93
CA PHE A 34 -4.65 -8.92 -6.56
C PHE A 34 -5.77 -9.33 -5.60
N VAL A 35 -5.49 -10.29 -4.72
CA VAL A 35 -6.34 -10.56 -3.56
C VAL A 35 -6.07 -9.46 -2.54
N GLY A 36 -7.06 -8.66 -2.18
CA GLY A 36 -6.91 -7.56 -1.24
C GLY A 36 -6.91 -8.05 0.21
N ALA A 37 -5.93 -7.58 0.98
CA ALA A 37 -5.86 -7.78 2.42
C ALA A 37 -5.63 -6.45 3.14
N LEU A 38 -6.20 -6.32 4.33
CA LEU A 38 -5.91 -5.21 5.24
C LEU A 38 -4.62 -5.52 5.99
N THR A 39 -3.69 -4.58 5.99
CA THR A 39 -2.50 -4.61 6.84
C THR A 39 -2.50 -3.52 7.88
N ILE A 40 -2.07 -3.92 9.08
CA ILE A 40 -1.90 -3.05 10.23
C ILE A 40 -0.42 -3.07 10.60
N HIS A 41 0.24 -1.93 10.47
CA HIS A 41 1.67 -1.79 10.75
C HIS A 41 1.88 -0.93 11.99
N ARG A 42 2.77 -1.35 12.88
CA ARG A 42 3.26 -0.50 13.98
C ARG A 42 4.46 0.28 13.48
N VAL A 43 4.28 1.57 13.23
CA VAL A 43 5.32 2.44 12.70
C VAL A 43 6.27 2.83 13.86
N PRO A 44 7.57 2.51 13.76
CA PRO A 44 8.52 2.80 14.81
C PRO A 44 8.72 4.32 14.96
N LYS A 45 8.68 4.80 16.20
CA LYS A 45 9.03 6.20 16.52
C LYS A 45 10.54 6.39 16.38
N ARG A 46 10.93 7.38 15.57
CA ARG A 46 12.34 7.73 15.37
C ARG A 46 12.85 8.63 16.49
N ARG A 47 14.12 8.45 16.88
CA ARG A 47 14.78 9.28 17.89
C ARG A 47 16.03 9.94 17.33
N ALA A 48 16.30 11.17 17.78
CA ALA A 48 17.55 11.82 17.42
C ALA A 48 18.73 11.01 17.98
N GLY A 49 19.75 10.78 17.15
CA GLY A 49 20.88 9.90 17.46
C GLY A 49 20.61 8.40 17.29
N GLU A 50 19.37 7.97 16.99
CA GLU A 50 19.09 6.59 16.59
C GLU A 50 19.85 6.29 15.31
N ARG A 51 20.61 5.19 15.34
CA ARG A 51 21.43 4.73 14.22
C ARG A 51 20.63 3.76 13.36
N SER A 52 20.52 4.08 12.08
CA SER A 52 20.01 3.17 11.07
C SER A 52 21.17 2.63 10.25
N HIS A 53 21.22 1.31 10.09
CA HIS A 53 22.09 0.65 9.14
C HIS A 53 21.32 0.41 7.85
N THR A 54 21.69 1.13 6.79
CA THR A 54 21.12 0.89 5.46
C THR A 54 22.27 0.83 4.45
N GLY A 55 22.40 -0.27 3.71
CA GLY A 55 23.43 -0.41 2.69
C GLY A 55 24.87 -0.40 3.22
N GLY A 56 25.11 -0.94 4.42
CA GLY A 56 26.44 -0.92 5.05
C GLY A 56 26.91 0.47 5.54
N ARG A 57 26.07 1.51 5.39
CA ARG A 57 26.30 2.84 5.94
C ARG A 57 25.49 3.04 7.20
N GLU A 58 26.14 3.56 8.22
CA GLU A 58 25.49 3.98 9.46
C GLU A 58 25.09 5.45 9.33
N HIS A 59 23.84 5.74 9.66
CA HIS A 59 23.33 7.10 9.69
C HIS A 59 22.58 7.35 11.00
N ALA A 60 22.94 8.43 11.70
CA ALA A 60 22.24 8.87 12.90
C ALA A 60 21.20 9.93 12.54
N PHE A 61 19.93 9.68 12.87
CA PHE A 61 18.87 10.67 12.64
C PHE A 61 19.14 11.97 13.40
N ASP A 62 19.05 13.11 12.71
CA ASP A 62 19.09 14.43 13.34
C ASP A 62 17.69 14.87 13.83
N ALA A 63 17.62 16.01 14.51
CA ALA A 63 16.36 16.53 15.05
C ALA A 63 15.33 16.84 13.95
N ASP A 64 15.80 17.32 12.79
CA ASP A 64 14.91 17.68 11.69
C ASP A 64 14.40 16.43 10.94
N ASP A 65 15.19 15.36 10.89
CA ASP A 65 14.76 14.06 10.38
C ASP A 65 13.61 13.51 11.22
N VAL A 66 13.74 13.59 12.55
CA VAL A 66 12.68 13.16 13.48
C VAL A 66 11.44 14.02 13.32
N ALA A 67 11.59 15.35 13.29
CA ALA A 67 10.47 16.26 13.09
C ALA A 67 9.74 16.01 11.76
N ALA A 68 10.49 15.73 10.68
CA ALA A 68 9.90 15.39 9.38
C ALA A 68 9.18 14.05 9.40
N CYS A 69 9.73 13.03 10.09
CA CYS A 69 9.07 11.74 10.27
C CYS A 69 7.75 11.90 11.03
N ASP A 70 7.76 12.64 12.14
CA ASP A 70 6.56 12.89 12.95
C ASP A 70 5.51 13.69 12.18
N ALA A 71 5.92 14.73 11.45
CA ALA A 71 5.02 15.53 10.61
C ALA A 71 4.34 14.67 9.52
N LEU A 72 5.10 13.80 8.86
CA LEU A 72 4.55 12.90 7.85
C LEU A 72 3.64 11.84 8.49
N ALA A 73 4.06 11.22 9.58
CA ALA A 73 3.26 10.23 10.30
C ALA A 73 1.94 10.81 10.78
N ASN A 74 1.94 12.04 11.32
CA ASN A 74 0.72 12.75 11.73
C ASN A 74 -0.25 13.00 10.57
N ARG A 75 0.27 13.23 9.36
CA ARG A 75 -0.56 13.38 8.16
C ARG A 75 -1.14 12.04 7.69
N LEU A 76 -0.36 10.96 7.73
CA LEU A 76 -0.68 9.71 7.04
C LEU A 76 -1.28 8.60 7.93
N PHE A 77 -1.00 8.62 9.24
CA PHE A 77 -1.22 7.48 10.14
C PHE A 77 -2.13 7.85 11.31
N HIS A 78 -2.50 6.83 12.07
CA HIS A 78 -3.35 6.95 13.25
C HIS A 78 -2.51 6.87 14.51
N ARG A 79 -2.85 7.67 15.52
CA ARG A 79 -2.13 7.71 16.78
C ARG A 79 -2.87 6.89 17.82
N THR A 80 -2.17 6.00 18.52
CA THR A 80 -2.74 5.28 19.67
C THR A 80 -2.39 6.03 20.96
N HIS A 81 -3.41 6.41 21.74
CA HIS A 81 -3.21 7.02 23.05
C HIS A 81 -2.88 5.95 24.10
N GLY A 82 -1.68 5.98 24.68
CA GLY A 82 -1.20 4.99 25.65
C GLY A 82 0.32 5.08 25.90
N THR A 83 0.89 4.09 26.59
CA THR A 83 2.34 3.99 26.83
C THR A 83 3.09 3.73 25.52
N GLY A 84 3.63 4.77 24.91
CA GLY A 84 4.49 4.66 23.71
C GLY A 84 4.24 5.72 22.65
N ASP A 85 3.05 6.35 22.64
CA ASP A 85 2.71 7.40 21.68
C ASP A 85 2.97 7.00 20.21
N GLU A 86 2.38 5.87 19.83
CA GLU A 86 2.77 5.13 18.64
C GLU A 86 1.84 5.39 17.45
N TRP A 87 2.42 5.19 16.27
CA TRP A 87 1.74 5.36 15.00
C TRP A 87 1.33 4.00 14.44
N ILE A 88 0.08 3.89 14.04
CA ILE A 88 -0.48 2.73 13.35
C ILE A 88 -0.77 3.12 11.90
N ALA A 89 -0.15 2.43 10.96
CA ALA A 89 -0.49 2.57 9.55
C ALA A 89 -1.44 1.46 9.12
N LEU A 90 -2.61 1.86 8.63
CA LEU A 90 -3.58 0.98 7.99
C LEU A 90 -3.39 1.09 6.48
N THR A 91 -3.00 0.02 5.82
CA THR A 91 -2.79 -0.01 4.36
C THR A 91 -3.46 -1.25 3.78
N LEU A 92 -3.70 -1.26 2.47
CA LEU A 92 -4.17 -2.45 1.77
C LEU A 92 -3.02 -3.00 0.94
N GLN A 93 -2.90 -4.32 0.90
CA GLN A 93 -1.87 -4.99 0.10
C GLN A 93 -2.50 -6.09 -0.74
N GLY A 94 -1.86 -6.37 -1.87
CA GLY A 94 -2.08 -7.63 -2.55
C GLY A 94 -1.52 -8.77 -1.67
N TYR A 95 -2.31 -9.81 -1.49
CA TYR A 95 -1.95 -11.02 -0.78
C TYR A 95 -1.69 -12.13 -1.80
N ASP A 96 -0.56 -12.82 -1.67
CA ASP A 96 -0.25 -13.97 -2.49
C ASP A 96 0.65 -14.98 -1.74
N TYR A 97 0.85 -16.13 -2.36
CA TYR A 97 1.67 -17.21 -1.84
C TYR A 97 3.16 -16.82 -1.81
N PRO A 98 3.85 -16.96 -0.65
CA PRO A 98 5.28 -16.71 -0.56
C PRO A 98 6.13 -17.52 -1.55
N SER A 99 5.70 -18.74 -1.89
CA SER A 99 6.39 -19.63 -2.84
C SER A 99 6.49 -19.08 -4.26
N LEU A 100 5.66 -18.11 -4.63
CA LEU A 100 5.68 -17.53 -5.97
C LEU A 100 6.84 -16.55 -6.18
N GLY A 101 7.29 -15.89 -5.10
CA GLY A 101 8.45 -14.98 -5.13
C GLY A 101 8.40 -13.89 -6.21
N ARG A 102 7.21 -13.53 -6.69
CA ARG A 102 7.02 -12.61 -7.83
C ARG A 102 5.68 -11.89 -7.74
N CYS A 103 5.57 -10.73 -8.37
CA CYS A 103 4.31 -10.00 -8.43
C CYS A 103 3.25 -10.74 -9.27
N PRO A 104 1.98 -10.83 -8.82
CA PRO A 104 0.88 -11.43 -9.57
C PRO A 104 0.60 -10.80 -10.94
N ALA A 105 1.07 -9.57 -11.17
CA ALA A 105 0.86 -8.84 -12.41
C ALA A 105 1.96 -9.05 -13.45
N LEU A 106 2.98 -9.86 -13.16
CA LEU A 106 3.98 -10.24 -14.16
C LEU A 106 3.36 -11.21 -15.17
N ALA A 107 3.49 -10.86 -16.45
CA ALA A 107 3.17 -11.75 -17.56
C ALA A 107 4.26 -12.83 -17.71
N ASP A 108 4.01 -13.82 -18.57
CA ASP A 108 4.93 -14.94 -18.79
C ASP A 108 6.27 -14.50 -19.42
N ASP A 109 6.28 -13.36 -20.12
CA ASP A 109 7.51 -12.75 -20.64
C ASP A 109 8.28 -11.92 -19.58
N GLY A 110 7.80 -11.92 -18.33
CA GLY A 110 8.37 -11.18 -17.22
C GLY A 110 8.03 -9.69 -17.21
N ARG A 111 7.26 -9.17 -18.17
CA ARG A 111 6.86 -7.75 -18.18
C ARG A 111 5.67 -7.49 -17.26
N CYS A 112 5.59 -6.25 -16.75
CA CYS A 112 4.47 -5.83 -15.91
C CYS A 112 3.22 -5.57 -16.77
N SER A 113 2.23 -6.46 -16.66
CA SER A 113 0.97 -6.37 -17.43
C SER A 113 0.09 -5.16 -17.06
N VAL A 114 0.36 -4.52 -15.92
CA VAL A 114 -0.35 -3.33 -15.45
C VAL A 114 0.51 -2.07 -15.54
N HIS A 115 1.59 -2.06 -16.31
CA HIS A 115 2.54 -0.93 -16.35
C HIS A 115 1.87 0.42 -16.66
N ALA A 116 0.94 0.44 -17.61
CA ALA A 116 0.20 1.66 -18.00
C ALA A 116 -0.79 2.14 -16.93
N SER A 117 -1.23 1.27 -16.02
CA SER A 117 -2.19 1.55 -14.95
C SER A 117 -1.63 1.13 -13.59
N LYS A 118 -0.31 1.29 -13.43
CA LYS A 118 0.44 0.77 -12.28
C LYS A 118 -0.10 1.37 -10.98
N PRO A 119 -0.17 0.58 -9.89
CA PRO A 119 -0.46 1.12 -8.58
C PRO A 119 0.50 2.25 -8.22
N SER A 120 0.02 3.23 -7.48
CA SER A 120 0.78 4.41 -7.04
C SER A 120 2.08 4.04 -6.33
N ILE A 121 2.09 3.00 -5.49
CA ILE A 121 3.33 2.50 -4.87
C ILE A 121 4.35 2.01 -5.93
N CYS A 122 3.90 1.33 -6.98
CA CYS A 122 4.76 0.88 -8.07
C CYS A 122 5.27 2.07 -8.88
N GLY A 123 4.54 3.18 -8.91
CA GLY A 123 4.99 4.45 -9.46
C GLY A 123 6.07 5.13 -8.62
N ALA A 124 6.01 4.99 -7.30
CA ALA A 124 6.96 5.58 -6.38
C ALA A 124 8.28 4.83 -6.30
N VAL A 125 8.33 3.51 -6.59
CA VAL A 125 9.58 2.74 -6.56
C VAL A 125 10.63 3.34 -7.51
N PRO A 126 11.89 3.51 -7.08
CA PRO A 126 12.49 2.99 -5.85
C PRO A 126 12.55 3.98 -4.68
N LEU A 127 11.72 5.02 -4.66
CA LEU A 127 11.48 5.83 -3.47
C LEU A 127 10.58 5.09 -2.46
N ASP A 128 10.48 5.62 -1.24
CA ASP A 128 9.57 5.14 -0.19
C ASP A 128 8.60 6.25 0.21
N PRO A 129 7.32 6.19 -0.20
CA PRO A 129 6.36 7.25 0.11
C PRO A 129 5.93 7.31 1.58
N MET A 130 6.27 6.31 2.40
CA MET A 130 6.03 6.31 3.84
C MET A 130 7.14 7.02 4.63
N LEU A 131 8.23 7.43 3.97
CA LEU A 131 9.31 8.21 4.56
C LEU A 131 9.34 9.65 4.01
N PRO A 132 9.82 10.64 4.78
CA PRO A 132 10.00 12.02 4.32
C PRO A 132 10.95 12.14 3.13
N ASP A 133 10.76 13.19 2.32
CA ASP A 133 11.53 13.44 1.09
C ASP A 133 13.04 13.56 1.36
N ARG A 134 13.41 14.20 2.49
CA ARG A 134 14.81 14.34 2.94
C ARG A 134 15.51 13.02 3.21
N LEU A 135 14.75 11.93 3.44
CA LEU A 135 15.32 10.60 3.69
C LEU A 135 15.44 9.75 2.42
N GLN A 136 14.93 10.21 1.27
CA GLN A 136 14.87 9.39 0.06
C GLN A 136 16.25 9.04 -0.49
N SER A 137 17.23 9.94 -0.40
CA SER A 137 18.61 9.62 -0.78
C SER A 137 19.20 8.46 0.02
N ARG A 138 18.78 8.30 1.29
CA ARG A 138 19.18 7.18 2.16
C ARG A 138 18.47 5.89 1.79
N VAL A 139 17.18 5.96 1.44
CA VAL A 139 16.40 4.84 0.90
C VAL A 139 17.06 4.30 -0.37
N LEU A 140 17.45 5.20 -1.28
CA LEU A 140 18.08 4.84 -2.55
C LEU A 140 19.48 4.25 -2.35
N ALA A 141 20.29 4.82 -1.45
CA ALA A 141 21.57 4.23 -1.05
C ALA A 141 21.38 2.80 -0.55
N GLY A 142 20.44 2.62 0.38
CA GLY A 142 20.09 1.32 0.93
C GLY A 142 19.71 0.27 -0.11
N ARG A 143 18.72 0.60 -0.94
CA ARG A 143 18.22 -0.29 -2.00
C ARG A 143 19.27 -0.62 -3.05
N ARG A 144 20.19 0.32 -3.33
CA ARG A 144 21.31 0.08 -4.26
C ARG A 144 22.34 -0.90 -3.69
N ASP A 145 22.61 -0.80 -2.39
CA ASP A 145 23.63 -1.60 -1.71
C ASP A 145 23.08 -2.97 -1.22
N GLU A 146 21.76 -3.14 -1.18
CA GLU A 146 21.08 -4.37 -0.77
C GLU A 146 20.98 -5.38 -1.92
N THR A 147 21.77 -6.46 -1.84
CA THR A 147 21.78 -7.55 -2.85
C THR A 147 20.43 -8.26 -3.01
N ALA A 148 19.58 -8.23 -1.97
CA ALA A 148 18.23 -8.80 -2.01
C ALA A 148 17.25 -7.94 -2.81
N TRP A 149 17.54 -6.65 -3.03
CA TRP A 149 16.69 -5.80 -3.85
C TRP A 149 17.00 -6.03 -5.33
N LEU A 150 16.15 -6.81 -6.01
CA LEU A 150 16.34 -7.21 -7.42
C LEU A 150 16.52 -6.05 -8.40
N GLY A 151 16.07 -4.84 -8.04
CA GLY A 151 16.24 -3.64 -8.84
C GLY A 151 17.55 -2.89 -8.62
N ALA A 152 18.47 -3.33 -7.74
CA ALA A 152 19.60 -2.52 -7.24
C ALA A 152 20.44 -1.91 -8.36
N ASN A 153 20.67 -2.70 -9.40
CA ASN A 153 21.42 -2.30 -10.60
C ASN A 153 20.71 -1.23 -11.45
N CYS A 154 19.43 -0.94 -11.19
CA CYS A 154 18.68 0.12 -11.84
C CYS A 154 18.84 1.49 -11.16
N ILE A 155 19.39 1.54 -9.93
CA ILE A 155 19.65 2.79 -9.21
C ILE A 155 21.08 3.23 -9.48
N VAL A 156 21.22 4.33 -10.23
CA VAL A 156 22.52 4.88 -10.64
C VAL A 156 22.84 6.13 -9.83
N GLY A 157 24.01 6.17 -9.19
CA GLY A 157 24.52 7.37 -8.50
C GLY A 157 25.34 8.28 -9.43
N ALA A 158 25.66 9.49 -8.95
CA ALA A 158 26.48 10.47 -9.69
C ALA A 158 27.83 9.92 -10.22
N ASP A 159 28.47 9.04 -9.45
CA ASP A 159 29.82 8.52 -9.73
C ASP A 159 29.83 7.28 -10.65
N GLY A 160 28.66 6.79 -11.07
CA GLY A 160 28.52 5.65 -11.99
C GLY A 160 28.81 6.07 -13.42
N GLY A 161 30.08 5.99 -13.82
CA GLY A 161 30.63 6.51 -15.07
C GLY A 161 29.90 6.17 -16.37
N THR A 162 30.02 7.12 -17.30
CA THR A 162 29.80 7.07 -18.76
C THR A 162 28.55 6.34 -19.23
N ALA A 163 27.55 7.12 -19.60
CA ALA A 163 26.49 6.69 -20.50
C ALA A 163 27.11 6.00 -21.73
N SER A 164 26.98 4.67 -21.79
CA SER A 164 27.10 3.95 -23.05
C SER A 164 26.10 4.54 -24.04
N ALA A 165 26.46 4.65 -25.32
CA ALA A 165 25.64 5.26 -26.36
C ALA A 165 24.28 4.57 -26.58
N ASP A 166 24.06 3.39 -26.00
CA ASP A 166 22.78 2.65 -25.96
C ASP A 166 22.01 2.79 -24.64
N ALA A 167 22.42 3.69 -23.74
CA ALA A 167 21.80 3.84 -22.43
C ALA A 167 20.39 4.44 -22.54
N THR A 168 19.39 3.67 -22.11
CA THR A 168 18.02 4.15 -21.89
C THR A 168 18.05 5.41 -21.01
N PRO A 169 17.30 6.47 -21.33
CA PRO A 169 17.36 7.72 -20.56
C PRO A 169 17.03 7.46 -19.10
N ALA A 170 18.01 7.68 -18.21
CA ALA A 170 17.85 7.48 -16.78
C ALA A 170 17.07 8.66 -16.16
N ILE A 171 15.94 8.32 -15.54
CA ILE A 171 14.99 9.26 -14.93
C ILE A 171 15.59 9.81 -13.64
N PRO A 172 15.70 11.13 -13.45
CA PRO A 172 16.15 11.70 -12.18
C PRO A 172 15.21 11.33 -11.02
N LEU A 173 15.78 10.83 -9.92
CA LEU A 173 15.04 10.53 -8.68
C LEU A 173 15.34 11.55 -7.59
N VAL A 174 16.63 11.84 -7.39
CA VAL A 174 17.14 12.84 -6.44
C VAL A 174 18.20 13.68 -7.13
N THR A 175 18.10 14.99 -7.01
CA THR A 175 19.05 15.97 -7.55
C THR A 175 19.36 17.00 -6.48
N ALA A 176 20.64 17.23 -6.22
CA ALA A 176 21.12 18.05 -5.11
C ALA A 176 20.45 17.67 -3.78
N GLY A 177 20.26 16.37 -3.54
CA GLY A 177 19.69 15.84 -2.29
C GLY A 177 18.18 16.07 -2.13
N GLN A 178 17.51 16.63 -3.15
CA GLN A 178 16.06 16.84 -3.19
C GLN A 178 15.41 15.86 -4.16
N VAL A 179 14.21 15.40 -3.85
CA VAL A 179 13.42 14.56 -4.77
C VAL A 179 13.13 15.35 -6.04
N ALA A 180 13.52 14.80 -7.20
CA ALA A 180 13.44 15.49 -8.49
C ALA A 180 12.00 15.65 -9.00
N ASP A 181 11.17 14.61 -8.82
CA ASP A 181 9.74 14.63 -9.09
C ASP A 181 8.99 13.94 -7.95
N ARG A 182 8.08 14.69 -7.32
CA ARG A 182 7.29 14.24 -6.18
C ARG A 182 5.95 13.63 -6.56
N ALA A 183 5.53 13.70 -7.84
CA ALA A 183 4.18 13.33 -8.26
C ALA A 183 3.78 11.91 -7.82
N ALA A 184 4.67 10.94 -7.93
CA ALA A 184 4.40 9.56 -7.50
C ALA A 184 4.29 9.41 -5.98
N LEU A 185 5.13 10.12 -5.21
CA LEU A 185 5.06 10.14 -3.74
C LEU A 185 3.75 10.78 -3.28
N ASP A 186 3.44 11.95 -3.83
CA ASP A 186 2.26 12.72 -3.47
C ASP A 186 0.98 11.96 -3.86
N THR A 187 0.93 11.32 -5.03
CA THR A 187 -0.22 10.47 -5.43
C THR A 187 -0.50 9.37 -4.41
N PHE A 188 0.53 8.65 -3.95
CA PHE A 188 0.36 7.60 -2.94
C PHE A 188 -0.09 8.19 -1.60
N ARG A 189 0.58 9.26 -1.14
CA ARG A 189 0.29 9.91 0.15
C ARG A 189 -1.12 10.51 0.17
N ASP A 190 -1.54 11.15 -0.91
CA ASP A 190 -2.86 11.74 -1.05
C ASP A 190 -3.95 10.68 -1.10
N ALA A 191 -3.68 9.50 -1.68
CA ALA A 191 -4.60 8.36 -1.57
C ALA A 191 -4.79 7.95 -0.10
N LEU A 192 -3.70 7.81 0.68
CA LEU A 192 -3.81 7.48 2.11
C LEU A 192 -4.59 8.53 2.91
N VAL A 193 -4.39 9.82 2.60
CA VAL A 193 -5.13 10.92 3.22
C VAL A 193 -6.61 10.86 2.85
N PHE A 194 -6.93 10.67 1.56
CA PHE A 194 -8.31 10.58 1.08
C PHE A 194 -9.05 9.40 1.71
N GLU A 195 -8.38 8.25 1.83
CA GLU A 195 -8.94 7.03 2.42
C GLU A 195 -9.32 7.15 3.89
N ARG A 196 -8.88 8.19 4.60
CA ARG A 196 -9.38 8.52 5.95
C ARG A 196 -10.89 8.75 5.94
N ALA A 197 -11.39 9.51 4.96
CA ALA A 197 -12.82 9.78 4.80
C ALA A 197 -13.61 8.57 4.25
N VAL A 198 -12.92 7.59 3.65
CA VAL A 198 -13.55 6.42 3.03
C VAL A 198 -13.66 5.25 4.00
N TRP A 199 -12.57 4.88 4.67
CA TRP A 199 -12.57 3.67 5.49
C TRP A 199 -11.61 3.71 6.67
N ARG A 200 -10.46 4.39 6.55
CA ARG A 200 -9.38 4.23 7.53
C ARG A 200 -9.76 4.72 8.92
N ASP A 201 -10.43 5.86 9.02
CA ASP A 201 -10.85 6.39 10.32
C ASP A 201 -11.92 5.50 10.95
N ALA A 202 -12.88 5.00 10.17
CA ALA A 202 -13.92 4.07 10.64
C ALA A 202 -13.35 2.71 11.09
N VAL A 203 -12.42 2.14 10.31
CA VAL A 203 -11.75 0.89 10.65
C VAL A 203 -10.84 1.08 11.87
N PHE A 204 -10.08 2.17 11.93
CA PHE A 204 -9.26 2.48 13.10
C PHE A 204 -10.11 2.61 14.37
N ALA A 205 -11.21 3.37 14.33
CA ALA A 205 -12.13 3.49 15.45
C ALA A 205 -12.65 2.10 15.89
N SER A 206 -13.08 1.26 14.94
CA SER A 206 -13.52 -0.11 15.25
C SER A 206 -12.42 -1.01 15.82
N LEU A 207 -11.15 -0.79 15.47
CA LEU A 207 -10.02 -1.54 16.03
C LEU A 207 -9.73 -1.13 17.48
N ILE A 208 -9.80 0.17 17.79
CA ILE A 208 -9.58 0.70 19.14
C ILE A 208 -10.73 0.37 20.08
N ASP A 209 -11.98 0.50 19.59
CA ASP A 209 -13.19 0.09 20.30
C ASP A 209 -13.39 -1.44 20.29
N GLY A 210 -12.49 -2.15 19.60
CA GLY A 210 -12.51 -3.59 19.49
C GLY A 210 -12.42 -4.30 20.84
N GLY A 211 -13.03 -5.49 20.89
CA GLY A 211 -13.01 -6.34 22.08
C GLY A 211 -11.58 -6.69 22.54
N PRO A 212 -11.41 -7.22 23.77
CA PRO A 212 -10.09 -7.52 24.36
C PRO A 212 -9.15 -8.34 23.45
N GLN A 213 -9.70 -9.19 22.59
CA GLN A 213 -8.93 -10.03 21.67
C GLN A 213 -8.22 -9.22 20.57
N VAL A 214 -8.88 -8.21 19.98
CA VAL A 214 -8.28 -7.33 18.96
C VAL A 214 -7.16 -6.50 19.56
N ARG A 215 -7.40 -5.93 20.75
CA ARG A 215 -6.39 -5.17 21.49
C ARG A 215 -5.19 -6.03 21.87
N ALA A 216 -5.42 -7.29 22.27
CA ALA A 216 -4.35 -8.24 22.57
C ALA A 216 -3.54 -8.66 21.33
N ALA A 217 -4.16 -8.76 20.15
CA ALA A 217 -3.45 -9.03 18.91
C ALA A 217 -2.56 -7.84 18.50
N LEU A 218 -3.08 -6.61 18.62
CA LEU A 218 -2.34 -5.39 18.31
C LEU A 218 -1.18 -5.15 19.29
N SER A 219 -1.34 -5.44 20.58
CA SER A 219 -0.28 -5.25 21.57
C SER A 219 0.92 -6.19 21.38
N ARG A 220 0.72 -7.34 20.72
CA ARG A 220 1.79 -8.29 20.37
C ARG A 220 2.59 -7.87 19.15
N LEU A 221 2.14 -6.87 18.41
CA LEU A 221 2.81 -6.40 17.21
C LEU A 221 4.10 -5.68 17.61
N ALA A 222 5.27 -6.26 17.30
CA ALA A 222 6.55 -5.60 17.54
C ALA A 222 6.68 -4.31 16.71
N PRO A 223 7.47 -3.30 17.15
CA PRO A 223 7.77 -2.13 16.32
C PRO A 223 8.34 -2.55 14.96
N GLY A 224 7.80 -2.00 13.87
CA GLY A 224 8.14 -2.38 12.49
C GLY A 224 7.49 -3.69 12.02
N GLY A 225 6.75 -4.39 12.89
CA GLY A 225 5.96 -5.56 12.52
C GLY A 225 4.63 -5.17 11.87
N TYR A 226 4.04 -6.15 11.17
CA TYR A 226 2.71 -6.01 10.57
C TYR A 226 1.82 -7.22 10.84
N LEU A 227 0.51 -6.97 10.85
CA LEU A 227 -0.54 -7.98 10.88
C LEU A 227 -1.33 -7.89 9.57
N THR A 228 -1.63 -9.04 8.97
CA THR A 228 -2.49 -9.13 7.78
C THR A 228 -3.81 -9.78 8.17
N MET A 229 -4.92 -9.24 7.66
CA MET A 229 -6.26 -9.82 7.83
C MET A 229 -7.14 -9.59 6.61
N SER A 230 -8.32 -10.21 6.61
CA SER A 230 -9.32 -10.02 5.56
C SER A 230 -9.66 -8.53 5.39
N ILE A 231 -9.84 -8.11 4.14
CA ILE A 231 -10.24 -6.74 3.79
C ILE A 231 -11.68 -6.38 4.21
N VAL A 232 -12.47 -7.33 4.71
CA VAL A 232 -13.90 -7.13 5.05
C VAL A 232 -14.20 -5.86 5.88
N PRO A 233 -13.45 -5.51 6.95
CA PRO A 233 -13.73 -4.29 7.71
C PRO A 233 -13.70 -3.02 6.84
N VAL A 234 -12.80 -2.98 5.86
CA VAL A 234 -12.64 -1.89 4.89
C VAL A 234 -13.86 -1.80 3.99
N LEU A 235 -14.33 -2.95 3.48
CA LEU A 235 -15.49 -3.01 2.60
C LEU A 235 -16.78 -2.62 3.33
N LEU A 236 -16.96 -3.05 4.58
CA LEU A 236 -18.13 -2.67 5.38
C LEU A 236 -18.14 -1.16 5.68
N ALA A 237 -16.98 -0.58 5.99
CA ALA A 237 -16.85 0.86 6.17
C ALA A 237 -17.20 1.63 4.89
N ALA A 238 -16.60 1.25 3.75
CA ALA A 238 -16.88 1.90 2.47
C ALA A 238 -18.35 1.74 2.03
N ALA A 239 -18.93 0.54 2.15
CA ALA A 239 -20.32 0.26 1.78
C ALA A 239 -21.37 1.02 2.60
N SER A 240 -20.98 1.55 3.77
CA SER A 240 -21.86 2.37 4.62
C SER A 240 -22.04 3.80 4.10
N ILE A 241 -21.17 4.27 3.18
CA ILE A 241 -21.15 5.65 2.71
C ILE A 241 -22.31 5.97 1.77
N SER A 242 -22.56 5.09 0.79
CA SER A 242 -23.57 5.29 -0.25
C SER A 242 -24.03 3.96 -0.83
N ALA A 243 -25.16 3.98 -1.55
CA ALA A 243 -25.63 2.82 -2.31
C ALA A 243 -24.64 2.40 -3.41
N GLN A 244 -23.99 3.37 -4.07
CA GLN A 244 -22.99 3.12 -5.10
C GLN A 244 -21.74 2.44 -4.52
N CYS A 245 -21.24 2.92 -3.38
CA CYS A 245 -20.13 2.28 -2.67
C CYS A 245 -20.49 0.84 -2.27
N ARG A 246 -21.72 0.61 -1.81
CA ARG A 246 -22.21 -0.73 -1.47
C ARG A 246 -22.20 -1.66 -2.68
N MET A 247 -22.71 -1.20 -3.82
CA MET A 247 -22.67 -1.97 -5.07
C MET A 247 -21.24 -2.32 -5.47
N LEU A 248 -20.32 -1.36 -5.46
CA LEU A 248 -18.91 -1.59 -5.78
C LEU A 248 -18.25 -2.60 -4.82
N CYS A 249 -18.61 -2.57 -3.53
CA CYS A 249 -18.11 -3.55 -2.56
C CYS A 249 -18.65 -4.96 -2.83
N VAL A 250 -19.92 -5.11 -3.23
CA VAL A 250 -20.48 -6.42 -3.61
C VAL A 250 -19.79 -6.97 -4.86
N ASP A 251 -19.64 -6.14 -5.90
CA ASP A 251 -18.93 -6.53 -7.13
C ASP A 251 -17.48 -6.93 -6.84
N PHE A 252 -16.81 -6.20 -5.94
CA PHE A 252 -15.46 -6.54 -5.50
C PHE A 252 -15.43 -7.86 -4.73
N ILE A 253 -16.36 -8.11 -3.81
CA ILE A 253 -16.45 -9.39 -3.07
C ILE A 253 -16.57 -10.57 -4.03
N ASP A 254 -17.47 -10.46 -5.01
CA ASP A 254 -17.71 -11.54 -5.98
C ASP A 254 -16.46 -11.81 -6.83
N ALA A 255 -15.76 -10.75 -7.28
CA ALA A 255 -14.49 -10.87 -7.99
C ALA A 255 -13.37 -11.50 -7.14
N GLN A 256 -13.28 -11.13 -5.86
CA GLN A 256 -12.24 -11.60 -4.95
C GLN A 256 -12.41 -13.07 -4.59
N ARG A 257 -13.65 -13.53 -4.36
CA ARG A 257 -13.92 -14.94 -4.10
C ARG A 257 -13.49 -15.81 -5.27
N ALA A 258 -13.90 -15.46 -6.49
CA ALA A 258 -13.48 -16.16 -7.69
C ALA A 258 -11.95 -16.18 -7.86
N LEU A 259 -11.28 -15.05 -7.60
CA LEU A 259 -9.82 -14.99 -7.65
C LEU A 259 -9.17 -15.89 -6.59
N ILE A 260 -9.69 -15.89 -5.36
CA ILE A 260 -9.17 -16.72 -4.27
C ILE A 260 -9.28 -18.21 -4.62
N ASP A 261 -10.42 -18.64 -5.17
CA ASP A 261 -10.64 -20.03 -5.57
C ASP A 261 -9.59 -20.48 -6.61
N VAL A 262 -9.40 -19.68 -7.67
CA VAL A 262 -8.37 -19.94 -8.70
C VAL A 262 -6.96 -20.02 -8.09
N ARG A 263 -6.64 -19.15 -7.12
CA ARG A 263 -5.32 -19.12 -6.47
C ARG A 263 -5.09 -20.35 -5.59
N ILE A 264 -6.12 -20.80 -4.87
CA ILE A 264 -6.08 -22.02 -4.06
C ILE A 264 -5.91 -23.24 -4.95
N GLU A 265 -6.68 -23.35 -6.03
CA GLU A 265 -6.54 -24.46 -6.99
C GLU A 265 -5.12 -24.53 -7.56
N ALA A 266 -4.56 -23.39 -7.97
CA ALA A 266 -3.18 -23.31 -8.44
C ALA A 266 -2.17 -23.74 -7.36
N ALA A 267 -2.38 -23.37 -6.10
CA ALA A 267 -1.50 -23.77 -5.00
C ALA A 267 -1.57 -25.27 -4.71
N LEU A 268 -2.78 -25.85 -4.73
CA LEU A 268 -2.97 -27.29 -4.57
C LEU A 268 -2.31 -28.08 -5.71
N ALA A 269 -2.36 -27.56 -6.94
CA ALA A 269 -1.67 -28.15 -8.09
C ALA A 269 -0.14 -28.12 -7.93
N ARG A 270 0.44 -27.02 -7.38
CA ARG A 270 1.88 -26.89 -7.12
C ARG A 270 2.40 -27.82 -6.01
N ARG A 271 1.55 -28.18 -5.03
CA ARG A 271 1.89 -29.06 -3.90
C ARG A 271 3.08 -28.58 -3.05
N HIS A 272 3.28 -27.27 -2.94
CA HIS A 272 4.34 -26.71 -2.12
C HIS A 272 3.94 -26.70 -0.64
N LEU A 273 4.79 -27.21 0.27
CA LEU A 273 4.44 -27.30 1.71
C LEU A 273 4.26 -25.92 2.35
N ASP A 274 5.06 -24.95 1.93
CA ASP A 274 5.01 -23.58 2.45
C ASP A 274 3.75 -22.81 2.02
N ASP A 275 2.94 -23.35 1.09
CA ASP A 275 1.67 -22.74 0.69
C ASP A 275 0.54 -23.05 1.69
N ARG A 276 0.73 -23.97 2.63
CA ARG A 276 -0.32 -24.40 3.58
C ARG A 276 -0.84 -23.27 4.49
N PRO A 277 0.00 -22.41 5.10
CA PRO A 277 -0.48 -21.27 5.88
C PRO A 277 -1.29 -20.30 5.02
N ALA A 278 -0.75 -19.88 3.87
CA ALA A 278 -1.42 -18.95 2.97
C ALA A 278 -2.74 -19.50 2.43
N THR A 279 -2.82 -20.80 2.13
CA THR A 279 -4.08 -21.45 1.72
C THR A 279 -5.14 -21.39 2.81
N ARG A 280 -4.76 -21.58 4.08
CA ARG A 280 -5.69 -21.46 5.21
C ARG A 280 -6.19 -20.03 5.39
N GLU A 281 -5.30 -19.05 5.27
CA GLU A 281 -5.66 -17.64 5.36
C GLU A 281 -6.60 -17.23 4.21
N LEU A 282 -6.30 -17.63 2.97
CA LEU A 282 -7.15 -17.36 1.81
C LEU A 282 -8.55 -17.98 1.94
N ARG A 283 -8.66 -19.21 2.45
CA ARG A 283 -9.97 -19.81 2.77
C ARG A 283 -10.72 -19.00 3.82
N GLY A 284 -10.04 -18.58 4.88
CA GLY A 284 -10.61 -17.70 5.90
C GLY A 284 -11.06 -16.36 5.32
N PHE A 285 -10.33 -15.80 4.34
CA PHE A 285 -10.72 -14.58 3.64
C PHE A 285 -11.97 -14.81 2.79
N ALA A 286 -12.04 -15.90 2.03
CA ALA A 286 -13.22 -16.25 1.22
C ALA A 286 -14.48 -16.41 2.08
N GLU A 287 -14.38 -17.10 3.22
CA GLU A 287 -15.49 -17.23 4.17
C GLU A 287 -15.91 -15.89 4.78
N ALA A 288 -14.96 -15.03 5.13
CA ALA A 288 -15.25 -13.70 5.65
C ALA A 288 -15.93 -12.81 4.60
N LEU A 289 -15.46 -12.85 3.35
CA LEU A 289 -16.04 -12.14 2.23
C LEU A 289 -17.48 -12.60 1.97
N GLU A 290 -17.75 -13.91 2.07
CA GLU A 290 -19.10 -14.43 1.90
C GLU A 290 -20.05 -13.94 3.00
N ARG A 291 -19.63 -13.95 4.26
CA ARG A 291 -20.42 -13.37 5.35
C ARG A 291 -20.67 -11.88 5.15
N ALA A 292 -19.66 -11.15 4.69
CA ALA A 292 -19.79 -9.73 4.37
C ALA A 292 -20.81 -9.51 3.25
N ARG A 293 -20.80 -10.34 2.20
CA ARG A 293 -21.78 -10.29 1.10
C ARG A 293 -23.21 -10.37 1.62
N HIS A 294 -23.49 -11.33 2.48
CA HIS A 294 -24.80 -11.50 3.11
C HIS A 294 -25.17 -10.29 3.98
N ALA A 295 -24.22 -9.77 4.76
CA ALA A 295 -24.44 -8.59 5.58
C ALA A 295 -24.78 -7.36 4.73
N LEU A 296 -24.07 -7.13 3.61
CA LEU A 296 -24.34 -6.02 2.70
C LEU A 296 -25.71 -6.15 2.01
N ALA A 297 -26.13 -7.37 1.67
CA ALA A 297 -27.46 -7.62 1.11
C ALA A 297 -28.59 -7.37 2.12
N ALA A 298 -28.33 -7.64 3.41
CA ALA A 298 -29.28 -7.39 4.49
C ALA A 298 -29.29 -5.94 4.99
N MET A 299 -28.32 -5.11 4.59
CA MET A 299 -28.31 -3.70 4.97
C MET A 299 -29.54 -3.00 4.36
N PRO A 300 -30.29 -2.20 5.14
CA PRO A 300 -31.46 -1.51 4.63
C PRO A 300 -31.07 -0.62 3.44
N ALA A 301 -31.94 -0.58 2.43
CA ALA A 301 -31.89 0.48 1.43
C ALA A 301 -32.04 1.79 2.18
N THR A 302 -31.15 2.75 1.94
CA THR A 302 -31.16 4.04 2.61
C THR A 302 -32.39 4.81 2.15
N THR A 303 -33.56 4.54 2.75
CA THR A 303 -34.75 5.37 2.58
C THR A 303 -34.44 6.71 3.23
N GLU A 304 -34.55 7.76 2.44
CA GLU A 304 -34.25 9.17 2.72
C GLU A 304 -34.53 9.61 4.17
N THR A 305 -33.59 9.34 5.08
CA THR A 305 -33.58 9.93 6.42
C THR A 305 -32.29 10.75 6.51
N PRO A 306 -32.37 12.09 6.49
CA PRO A 306 -31.25 13.00 6.25
C PRO A 306 -30.39 13.22 7.50
N THR A 307 -30.09 12.18 8.27
CA THR A 307 -29.31 12.31 9.50
C THR A 307 -27.82 12.03 9.33
N ARG A 308 -27.36 11.56 8.15
CA ARG A 308 -25.94 11.51 7.79
C ARG A 308 -25.74 11.27 6.29
N THR A 309 -26.24 12.15 5.43
CA THR A 309 -25.63 12.27 4.10
C THR A 309 -24.18 12.67 4.32
N HIS A 310 -23.24 11.73 4.14
CA HIS A 310 -21.84 12.07 4.03
C HIS A 310 -21.76 13.12 2.92
N ALA A 311 -21.49 14.38 3.25
CA ALA A 311 -21.43 15.46 2.28
C ALA A 311 -20.42 15.14 1.15
N ASP A 312 -19.43 14.31 1.47
CA ASP A 312 -18.40 13.82 0.56
C ASP A 312 -18.81 12.58 -0.26
N ALA A 313 -20.00 11.99 -0.06
CA ALA A 313 -20.40 10.74 -0.70
C ALA A 313 -20.30 10.78 -2.25
N PRO A 314 -20.76 11.83 -2.96
CA PRO A 314 -20.59 11.90 -4.42
C PRO A 314 -19.12 11.93 -4.87
N ARG A 315 -18.26 12.61 -4.10
CA ARG A 315 -16.81 12.68 -4.36
C ARG A 315 -16.14 11.34 -4.11
N ILE A 316 -16.53 10.63 -3.05
CA ILE A 316 -16.04 9.28 -2.74
C ILE A 316 -16.49 8.28 -3.79
N ASP A 317 -17.75 8.35 -4.23
CA ASP A 317 -18.29 7.52 -5.31
C ASP A 317 -17.51 7.72 -6.61
N ALA A 318 -17.27 8.97 -7.01
CA ALA A 318 -16.49 9.30 -8.20
C ALA A 318 -15.05 8.78 -8.10
N TRP A 319 -14.40 8.97 -6.94
CA TRP A 319 -13.05 8.48 -6.70
C TRP A 319 -12.98 6.95 -6.78
N LEU A 320 -13.87 6.21 -6.10
CA LEU A 320 -13.88 4.74 -6.11
C LEU A 320 -14.24 4.16 -7.49
N ALA A 321 -15.13 4.83 -8.24
CA ALA A 321 -15.49 4.46 -9.60
C ALA A 321 -14.39 4.78 -10.64
N ASP A 322 -13.26 5.35 -10.20
CA ASP A 322 -12.16 5.80 -11.05
C ASP A 322 -12.59 6.82 -12.11
N ARG A 323 -13.64 7.59 -11.82
CA ARG A 323 -14.11 8.68 -12.65
C ARG A 323 -13.33 9.94 -12.28
N HIS A 324 -12.88 10.70 -13.27
CA HIS A 324 -12.22 11.98 -13.01
C HIS A 324 -13.21 12.95 -12.35
N ASP A 325 -12.74 13.68 -11.33
CA ASP A 325 -13.48 14.82 -10.78
C ASP A 325 -13.72 15.83 -11.91
N PRO A 326 -14.97 16.20 -12.24
CA PRO A 326 -15.24 17.22 -13.26
C PRO A 326 -14.79 18.63 -12.85
N VAL A 327 -14.26 18.81 -11.63
CA VAL A 327 -13.96 20.12 -11.02
C VAL A 327 -12.62 20.73 -11.47
N LYS A 328 -11.86 20.07 -12.37
CA LYS A 328 -10.61 20.63 -12.93
C LYS A 328 -10.70 21.06 -14.40
N LEU A 329 -11.82 21.67 -14.80
CA LEU A 329 -11.97 22.41 -16.05
C LEU A 329 -12.45 23.83 -15.77
N THR A 330 -11.72 24.58 -14.95
CA THR A 330 -11.72 26.06 -14.89
C THR A 330 -10.60 26.51 -13.96
N ALA A 331 -9.44 26.82 -14.55
CA ALA A 331 -8.49 27.83 -14.09
C ALA A 331 -7.58 28.18 -15.28
#